data_AF-A0A7V8WHJ6-F1
#
_entry.id   AF-A0A7V8WHJ6-F1
#
_cell.length_a   1.000
_cell.length_b   1.000
_cell.length_c   1.000
_cell.angle_alpha   90.00
_cell.angle_beta   90.00
_cell.angle_gamma   90.00
#
_symmetry.space_group_name_H-M   'P 1'
#
loop_
_entity.id
_entity.type
_entity.pdbx_description
1 polymer ?
#
loop_
_entity_poly.entity_id
_entity_poly.type
_entity_poly.pdbx_seq_one_letter_code
_entity_poly.pdbx_strand_id
1 'polypeptide(L)'
;MSVPISVVIPVLRDTARLITLLQRLPARPDLQIIVGATAGEGTEVTEAAAAVRPDVLVATGRPGRGAQMNAAAREATGEWVLFLHVDSELPEDAFTEIARVSEDPAVVGGFFRFSLDSADWRARVMEWGTAQRSRWFKLPYGDQGIFVRREVFERLGGYRELALMEDVEFVRRLRRAGRLHRSPVRLVTSARRWRQHGWFRRMGGNWFLMTLYAAGVNPRYLARRYEGRRRSVVAVLARAPSARGKTRLFESLKIVPDPALLRALLLDTIARVERVPGVDCALAYMPASARREMQSLISESWTCFEQRGCDLGERMSAAFEDLHALGYEEIVLIGSDLPNVPPTVISCALEMIKRRAAGVVLGPASDGGYYLVALRRPARGLFEQIAWGSASVLAQTITRAGTLGLPVGLIEDWYDVDDAASLHRAITEGGAPRVAEWRSARGGVLH
;
A
#
# COMPACT_ATOMS: atom_id res chain seq x y z
N MET A 1 -44.82 -9.34 7.28
CA MET A 1 -44.67 -9.62 5.84
C MET A 1 -43.18 -9.86 5.56
N SER A 2 -42.82 -10.89 4.82
CA SER A 2 -41.45 -11.10 4.35
C SER A 2 -41.19 -10.19 3.14
N VAL A 3 -39.98 -9.66 3.03
CA VAL A 3 -39.56 -8.81 1.90
C VAL A 3 -38.30 -9.43 1.31
N PRO A 4 -38.19 -9.58 -0.03
CA PRO A 4 -37.00 -10.15 -0.65
C PRO A 4 -35.74 -9.32 -0.37
N ILE A 5 -34.70 -9.95 0.19
CA ILE A 5 -33.43 -9.31 0.56
C ILE A 5 -32.26 -10.06 -0.09
N SER A 6 -31.37 -9.33 -0.75
CA SER A 6 -30.07 -9.83 -1.22
C SER A 6 -28.96 -9.37 -0.28
N VAL A 7 -28.27 -10.31 0.37
CA VAL A 7 -27.11 -10.02 1.23
C VAL A 7 -25.84 -10.11 0.40
N VAL A 8 -25.14 -8.99 0.28
CA VAL A 8 -23.87 -8.86 -0.43
C VAL A 8 -22.73 -8.88 0.58
N ILE A 9 -21.82 -9.84 0.43
CA ILE A 9 -20.66 -10.03 1.31
C ILE A 9 -19.37 -9.87 0.49
N PRO A 10 -18.65 -8.73 0.58
CA PRO A 10 -17.35 -8.60 -0.05
C PRO A 10 -16.29 -9.38 0.72
N VAL A 11 -15.46 -10.14 0.02
CA VAL A 11 -14.39 -10.97 0.61
C VAL A 11 -13.06 -10.70 -0.10
N LEU A 12 -12.01 -10.58 0.70
CA LEU A 12 -10.62 -10.51 0.23
C LEU A 12 -9.77 -11.43 1.11
N ARG A 13 -9.30 -12.55 0.54
CA ARG A 13 -8.32 -13.48 1.16
C ARG A 13 -8.69 -14.13 2.50
N ASP A 14 -9.93 -14.00 2.99
CA ASP A 14 -10.35 -14.53 4.30
C ASP A 14 -11.55 -15.48 4.16
N THR A 15 -11.31 -16.64 3.55
CA THR A 15 -12.31 -17.70 3.31
C THR A 15 -12.81 -18.33 4.61
N ALA A 16 -11.97 -18.43 5.65
CA ALA A 16 -12.35 -18.99 6.95
C ALA A 16 -13.47 -18.19 7.64
N ARG A 17 -13.39 -16.86 7.60
CA ARG A 17 -14.46 -16.00 8.16
C ARG A 17 -15.71 -16.01 7.29
N LEU A 18 -15.55 -16.09 5.98
CA LEU A 18 -16.68 -16.26 5.08
C LEU A 18 -17.47 -17.52 5.46
N ILE A 19 -16.81 -18.66 5.63
CA ILE A 19 -17.42 -19.91 6.06
C ILE A 19 -18.18 -19.72 7.38
N THR A 20 -17.55 -19.09 8.38
CA THR A 20 -18.17 -18.86 9.69
C THR A 20 -19.44 -18.00 9.58
N LEU A 21 -19.40 -16.94 8.78
CA LEU A 21 -20.56 -16.08 8.54
C LEU A 21 -21.67 -16.83 7.80
N LEU A 22 -21.32 -17.57 6.75
CA LEU A 22 -22.27 -18.38 5.98
C LEU A 22 -22.91 -19.49 6.80
N GLN A 23 -22.29 -20.01 7.86
CA GLN A 23 -22.92 -20.97 8.76
C GLN A 23 -23.99 -20.35 9.66
N ARG A 24 -23.90 -19.04 9.92
CA ARG A 24 -24.73 -18.34 10.91
C ARG A 24 -25.91 -17.58 10.30
N LEU A 25 -25.87 -17.30 9.01
CA LEU A 25 -27.02 -16.69 8.33
C LEU A 25 -28.21 -17.66 8.35
N PRO A 26 -29.46 -17.20 8.49
CA PRO A 26 -30.60 -18.11 8.43
C PRO A 26 -30.80 -18.63 7.00
N ALA A 27 -31.43 -19.80 6.84
CA ALA A 27 -31.91 -20.30 5.57
C ALA A 27 -33.36 -19.85 5.39
N ARG A 28 -33.63 -18.98 4.42
CA ARG A 28 -34.95 -18.39 4.19
C ARG A 28 -35.24 -18.25 2.70
N PRO A 29 -36.50 -18.44 2.25
CA PRO A 29 -36.86 -18.35 0.84
C PRO A 29 -36.81 -16.91 0.30
N ASP A 30 -36.93 -15.91 1.17
CA ASP A 30 -36.86 -14.49 0.81
C ASP A 30 -35.45 -13.89 0.95
N LEU A 31 -34.44 -14.73 1.17
CA LEU A 31 -33.05 -14.33 1.35
C LEU A 31 -32.16 -14.90 0.23
N GLN A 32 -31.50 -14.03 -0.50
CA GLN A 32 -30.46 -14.38 -1.46
C GLN A 32 -29.10 -13.99 -0.88
N ILE A 33 -28.07 -14.83 -0.99
CA ILE A 33 -26.72 -14.52 -0.52
C ILE A 33 -25.76 -14.50 -1.69
N ILE A 34 -25.02 -13.40 -1.81
CA ILE A 34 -24.08 -13.18 -2.91
C ILE A 34 -22.73 -12.73 -2.34
N VAL A 35 -21.68 -13.47 -2.68
CA VAL A 35 -20.31 -13.16 -2.28
C VAL A 35 -19.59 -12.43 -3.42
N GLY A 36 -19.04 -11.25 -3.12
CA GLY A 36 -18.22 -10.48 -4.05
C GLY A 36 -16.74 -10.82 -3.88
N ALA A 37 -16.16 -11.50 -4.86
CA ALA A 37 -14.76 -11.91 -4.87
C ALA A 37 -13.94 -11.15 -5.94
N THR A 38 -12.62 -11.23 -5.87
CA THR A 38 -11.72 -10.72 -6.92
C THR A 38 -11.58 -11.77 -8.03
N ALA A 39 -11.46 -11.36 -9.30
CA ALA A 39 -11.37 -12.28 -10.45
C ALA A 39 -10.32 -13.41 -10.32
N GLY A 40 -9.18 -13.17 -9.64
CA GLY A 40 -8.15 -14.19 -9.41
C GLY A 40 -8.40 -15.13 -8.21
N GLU A 41 -9.37 -14.81 -7.35
CA GLU A 41 -9.70 -15.58 -6.14
C GLU A 41 -11.09 -16.25 -6.25
N GLY A 42 -11.80 -16.04 -7.38
CA GLY A 42 -13.18 -16.47 -7.57
C GLY A 42 -13.38 -17.97 -7.34
N THR A 43 -12.48 -18.82 -7.85
CA THR A 43 -12.59 -20.29 -7.75
C THR A 43 -12.48 -20.77 -6.30
N GLU A 44 -11.45 -20.36 -5.57
CA GLU A 44 -11.24 -20.75 -4.16
C GLU A 44 -12.40 -20.28 -3.27
N VAL A 45 -12.85 -19.04 -3.46
CA VAL A 45 -13.99 -18.48 -2.71
C VAL A 45 -15.28 -19.21 -3.04
N THR A 46 -15.49 -19.59 -4.31
CA THR A 46 -16.67 -20.35 -4.74
C THR A 46 -16.69 -21.74 -4.12
N GLU A 47 -15.57 -22.45 -4.15
CA GLU A 47 -15.45 -23.78 -3.53
C GLU A 47 -15.71 -23.71 -2.01
N ALA A 48 -15.10 -22.73 -1.33
CA ALA A 48 -15.29 -22.53 0.10
C ALA A 48 -16.74 -22.17 0.48
N ALA A 49 -17.41 -21.33 -0.33
CA ALA A 49 -18.80 -20.95 -0.09
C ALA A 49 -19.76 -22.12 -0.37
N ALA A 50 -19.59 -22.81 -1.49
CA ALA A 50 -20.43 -23.94 -1.91
C ALA A 50 -20.34 -25.13 -0.94
N ALA A 51 -19.17 -25.34 -0.31
CA ALA A 51 -18.98 -26.37 0.70
C ALA A 51 -19.85 -26.18 1.96
N VAL A 52 -20.27 -24.95 2.24
CA VAL A 52 -21.06 -24.60 3.43
C VAL A 52 -22.52 -24.38 3.09
N ARG A 53 -22.77 -23.68 1.97
CA ARG A 53 -24.09 -23.20 1.60
C ARG A 53 -24.22 -23.20 0.07
N PRO A 54 -24.82 -24.24 -0.53
CA PRO A 54 -24.88 -24.40 -1.98
C PRO A 54 -25.77 -23.38 -2.69
N ASP A 55 -26.65 -22.67 -1.97
CA ASP A 55 -27.48 -21.56 -2.47
C ASP A 55 -26.73 -20.22 -2.58
N VAL A 56 -25.44 -20.16 -2.23
CA VAL A 56 -24.62 -18.94 -2.36
C VAL A 56 -24.17 -18.74 -3.80
N LEU A 57 -24.39 -17.53 -4.31
CA LEU A 57 -23.86 -17.09 -5.60
C LEU A 57 -22.54 -16.34 -5.40
N VAL A 58 -21.51 -16.64 -6.18
CA VAL A 58 -20.25 -15.89 -6.15
C VAL A 58 -20.10 -15.06 -7.42
N ALA A 59 -19.96 -13.74 -7.24
CA ALA A 59 -19.72 -12.80 -8.32
C ALA A 59 -18.29 -12.28 -8.25
N THR A 60 -17.61 -12.20 -9.40
CA THR A 60 -16.23 -11.70 -9.47
C THR A 60 -16.17 -10.28 -10.01
N GLY A 61 -15.32 -9.47 -9.40
CA GLY A 61 -15.07 -8.08 -9.79
C GLY A 61 -13.57 -7.75 -9.86
N ARG A 62 -13.29 -6.50 -10.22
CA ARG A 62 -11.94 -5.92 -10.13
C ARG A 62 -11.49 -5.86 -8.66
N PRO A 63 -10.17 -5.80 -8.39
CA PRO A 63 -9.67 -5.59 -7.03
C PRO A 63 -10.22 -4.30 -6.41
N GLY A 64 -10.69 -4.40 -5.17
CA GLY A 64 -11.23 -3.27 -4.40
C GLY A 64 -12.63 -3.54 -3.87
N ARG A 65 -12.88 -3.17 -2.62
CA ARG A 65 -14.13 -3.49 -1.92
C ARG A 65 -15.37 -2.93 -2.61
N GLY A 66 -15.31 -1.70 -3.12
CA GLY A 66 -16.40 -1.11 -3.92
C GLY A 66 -16.72 -1.91 -5.19
N ALA A 67 -15.70 -2.37 -5.92
CA ALA A 67 -15.86 -3.16 -7.14
C ALA A 67 -16.46 -4.55 -6.85
N GLN A 68 -16.02 -5.20 -5.77
CA GLN A 68 -16.58 -6.47 -5.29
C GLN A 68 -18.06 -6.34 -4.91
N MET A 69 -18.40 -5.31 -4.12
CA MET A 69 -19.78 -5.03 -3.72
C MET A 69 -20.68 -4.73 -4.94
N ASN A 70 -20.18 -3.95 -5.90
CA ASN A 70 -20.92 -3.67 -7.13
C ASN A 70 -21.11 -4.92 -8.00
N ALA A 71 -20.09 -5.79 -8.09
CA ALA A 71 -20.19 -7.03 -8.84
C ALA A 71 -21.25 -7.96 -8.26
N ALA A 72 -21.23 -8.16 -6.94
CA ALA A 72 -22.25 -8.95 -6.25
C ALA A 72 -23.65 -8.30 -6.31
N ALA A 73 -23.75 -6.98 -6.15
CA ALA A 73 -25.03 -6.29 -6.21
C ALA A 73 -25.70 -6.33 -7.59
N ARG A 74 -24.94 -6.56 -8.68
CA ARG A 74 -25.53 -6.75 -10.02
C ARG A 74 -26.32 -8.06 -10.15
N GLU A 75 -25.98 -9.07 -9.35
CA GLU A 75 -26.67 -10.36 -9.32
C GLU A 75 -27.84 -10.38 -8.31
N ALA A 76 -28.08 -9.26 -7.63
CA ALA A 76 -29.10 -9.14 -6.58
C ALA A 76 -30.51 -9.09 -7.18
N THR A 77 -31.37 -10.00 -6.75
CA THR A 77 -32.80 -10.06 -7.16
C THR A 77 -33.74 -9.50 -6.10
N GLY A 78 -33.27 -9.33 -4.86
CA GLY A 78 -34.05 -8.79 -3.75
C GLY A 78 -34.52 -7.36 -3.97
N GLU A 79 -35.62 -6.98 -3.31
CA GLU A 79 -36.09 -5.59 -3.28
C GLU A 79 -35.11 -4.71 -2.50
N TRP A 80 -34.50 -5.29 -1.46
CA TRP A 80 -33.47 -4.66 -0.65
C TRP A 80 -32.12 -5.35 -0.82
N VAL A 81 -31.07 -4.55 -0.86
CA VAL A 81 -29.68 -5.03 -0.86
C VAL A 81 -29.04 -4.67 0.47
N LEU A 82 -28.55 -5.68 1.20
CA LEU A 82 -27.83 -5.53 2.47
C LEU A 82 -26.34 -5.82 2.26
N PHE A 83 -25.49 -4.81 2.44
CA PHE A 83 -24.04 -4.96 2.42
C PHE A 83 -23.54 -5.34 3.81
N LEU A 84 -23.00 -6.55 3.94
CA LEU A 84 -22.56 -7.13 5.20
C LEU A 84 -21.06 -7.43 5.18
N HIS A 85 -20.31 -6.93 6.16
CA HIS A 85 -18.90 -7.24 6.29
C HIS A 85 -18.71 -8.65 6.84
N VAL A 86 -17.73 -9.40 6.32
CA VAL A 86 -17.37 -10.77 6.75
C VAL A 86 -17.03 -10.91 8.26
N ASP A 87 -16.80 -9.81 8.97
CA ASP A 87 -16.47 -9.77 10.40
C ASP A 87 -17.70 -9.48 11.28
N SER A 88 -18.88 -9.39 10.67
CA SER A 88 -20.12 -8.98 11.32
C SER A 88 -21.02 -10.17 11.58
N GLU A 89 -21.67 -10.16 12.74
CA GLU A 89 -22.73 -11.08 13.12
C GLU A 89 -24.06 -10.34 13.01
N LEU A 90 -24.92 -10.84 12.12
CA LEU A 90 -26.23 -10.28 11.84
C LEU A 90 -27.29 -11.06 12.64
N PRO A 91 -27.97 -10.44 13.62
CA PRO A 91 -29.05 -11.11 14.35
C PRO A 91 -30.27 -11.31 13.45
N GLU A 92 -31.09 -12.32 13.72
CA GLU A 92 -32.29 -12.62 12.93
C GLU A 92 -33.29 -11.44 12.88
N ASP A 93 -33.39 -10.69 13.99
CA ASP A 93 -34.21 -9.48 14.09
C ASP A 93 -33.88 -8.42 13.04
N ALA A 94 -32.67 -8.45 12.46
CA ALA A 94 -32.25 -7.51 11.42
C ALA A 94 -33.12 -7.61 10.16
N PHE A 95 -33.51 -8.82 9.77
CA PHE A 95 -34.35 -9.03 8.59
C PHE A 95 -35.79 -8.56 8.83
N THR A 96 -36.31 -8.81 10.04
CA THR A 96 -37.62 -8.33 10.47
C THR A 96 -37.67 -6.80 10.49
N GLU A 97 -36.57 -6.16 10.91
CA GLU A 97 -36.46 -4.70 10.88
C GLU A 97 -36.46 -4.16 9.45
N ILE A 98 -35.72 -4.77 8.51
CA ILE A 98 -35.74 -4.35 7.09
C ILE A 98 -37.15 -4.46 6.53
N ALA A 99 -37.87 -5.55 6.85
CA ALA A 99 -39.25 -5.73 6.42
C ALA A 99 -40.18 -4.62 6.94
N ARG A 100 -40.07 -4.23 8.22
CA ARG A 100 -40.83 -3.10 8.81
C ARG A 100 -40.50 -1.77 8.12
N VAL A 101 -39.23 -1.53 7.84
CA VAL A 101 -38.78 -0.31 7.16
C VAL A 101 -39.29 -0.24 5.72
N SER A 102 -39.50 -1.40 5.08
CA SER A 102 -40.02 -1.47 3.71
C SER A 102 -41.43 -0.90 3.57
N GLU A 103 -42.23 -0.90 4.64
CA GLU A 103 -43.59 -0.33 4.68
C GLU A 103 -43.59 1.19 4.49
N ASP A 104 -42.46 1.85 4.74
CA ASP A 104 -42.30 3.29 4.57
C ASP A 104 -41.61 3.62 3.21
N PRO A 105 -42.35 4.13 2.21
CA PRO A 105 -41.79 4.41 0.89
C PRO A 105 -40.82 5.59 0.90
N ALA A 106 -40.85 6.45 1.93
CA ALA A 106 -39.91 7.56 2.03
C ALA A 106 -38.51 7.11 2.49
N VAL A 107 -38.38 5.90 3.03
CA VAL A 107 -37.09 5.33 3.43
C VAL A 107 -36.43 4.64 2.23
N VAL A 108 -35.27 5.18 1.84
CA VAL A 108 -34.49 4.67 0.71
C VAL A 108 -33.39 3.69 1.14
N GLY A 109 -33.04 3.69 2.43
CA GLY A 109 -31.92 2.94 2.98
C GLY A 109 -31.78 3.10 4.48
N GLY A 110 -30.83 2.37 5.07
CA GLY A 110 -30.53 2.48 6.47
C GLY A 110 -29.28 1.71 6.88
N PHE A 111 -29.05 1.66 8.19
CA PHE A 111 -27.92 0.95 8.79
C PHE A 111 -28.27 0.50 10.21
N PHE A 112 -27.57 -0.53 10.68
CA PHE A 112 -27.72 -1.10 12.02
C PHE A 112 -26.88 -0.39 13.07
N ARG A 113 -27.22 -0.61 14.34
CA ARG A 113 -26.46 -0.10 15.47
C ARG A 113 -25.18 -0.91 15.63
N PHE A 114 -24.04 -0.24 15.53
CA PHE A 114 -22.73 -0.85 15.77
C PHE A 114 -22.58 -1.35 17.20
N SER A 115 -22.09 -2.59 17.35
CA SER A 115 -21.77 -3.23 18.64
C SER A 115 -20.47 -4.03 18.50
N LEU A 116 -19.68 -4.14 19.57
CA LEU A 116 -18.44 -4.92 19.61
C LEU A 116 -18.60 -6.18 20.47
N ASP A 117 -17.98 -7.29 20.04
CA ASP A 117 -17.89 -8.59 20.75
C ASP A 117 -16.92 -8.57 21.96
N SER A 118 -17.00 -7.53 22.80
CA SER A 118 -16.07 -7.34 23.92
C SER A 118 -16.77 -6.83 25.18
N ALA A 119 -16.49 -7.46 26.31
CA ALA A 119 -16.97 -7.05 27.63
C ALA A 119 -16.17 -5.87 28.24
N ASP A 120 -15.05 -5.47 27.61
CA ASP A 120 -14.23 -4.33 28.06
C ASP A 120 -15.06 -3.03 28.04
N TRP A 121 -15.01 -2.24 29.12
CA TRP A 121 -15.69 -0.95 29.22
C TRP A 121 -15.29 0.01 28.10
N ARG A 122 -14.06 -0.11 27.57
CA ARG A 122 -13.58 0.67 26.42
C ARG A 122 -14.41 0.38 25.17
N ALA A 123 -14.91 -0.84 24.99
CA ALA A 123 -15.79 -1.20 23.88
C ALA A 123 -17.13 -0.44 23.96
N ARG A 124 -17.66 -0.24 25.17
CA ARG A 124 -18.90 0.52 25.40
C ARG A 124 -18.72 2.01 25.10
N VAL A 125 -17.56 2.59 25.45
CA VAL A 125 -17.19 3.96 25.06
C VAL A 125 -17.10 4.10 23.54
N MET A 126 -16.51 3.11 22.86
CA MET A 126 -16.42 3.08 21.39
C MET A 126 -17.80 2.99 20.73
N GLU A 127 -18.68 2.10 21.21
CA GLU A 127 -20.07 1.99 20.75
C GLU A 127 -20.82 3.30 20.93
N TRP A 128 -20.65 3.96 22.08
CA TRP A 128 -21.24 5.27 22.34
C TRP A 128 -20.71 6.33 21.37
N GLY A 129 -19.40 6.41 21.14
CA GLY A 129 -18.80 7.36 20.20
C GLY A 129 -19.29 7.16 18.76
N THR A 130 -19.37 5.91 18.29
CA THR A 130 -19.96 5.56 16.99
C THR A 130 -21.45 5.91 16.94
N ALA A 131 -22.21 5.62 18.00
CA ALA A 131 -23.64 5.91 18.10
C ALA A 131 -23.96 7.41 18.11
N GLN A 132 -23.12 8.23 18.75
CA GLN A 132 -23.19 9.69 18.68
C GLN A 132 -22.82 10.17 17.27
N ARG A 133 -21.73 9.69 16.67
CA ARG A 133 -21.37 10.07 15.29
C ARG A 133 -22.51 9.78 14.30
N SER A 134 -23.06 8.57 14.31
CA SER A 134 -24.19 8.20 13.44
C SER A 134 -25.45 9.03 13.73
N ARG A 135 -25.65 9.48 14.98
CA ARG A 135 -26.77 10.36 15.37
C ARG A 135 -26.61 11.78 14.81
N TRP A 136 -25.43 12.37 14.95
CA TRP A 136 -25.19 13.78 14.62
C TRP A 136 -24.81 13.98 13.15
N PHE A 137 -24.06 13.05 12.56
CA PHE A 137 -23.55 13.18 11.20
C PHE A 137 -24.22 12.24 10.20
N LYS A 138 -25.03 11.25 10.60
CA LYS A 138 -25.66 10.24 9.72
C LYS A 138 -24.69 9.64 8.68
N LEU A 139 -23.45 9.36 9.08
CA LEU A 139 -22.41 8.74 8.25
C LEU A 139 -21.98 7.41 8.89
N PRO A 140 -22.67 6.30 8.57
CA PRO A 140 -22.24 4.98 8.98
C PRO A 140 -21.06 4.50 8.12
N TYR A 141 -20.25 3.62 8.70
CA TYR A 141 -19.25 2.84 7.96
C TYR A 141 -19.85 1.50 7.52
N GLY A 142 -19.17 0.80 6.61
CA GLY A 142 -19.62 -0.49 6.11
C GLY A 142 -19.71 -1.61 7.17
N ASP A 143 -19.09 -1.43 8.34
CA ASP A 143 -19.23 -2.31 9.49
C ASP A 143 -20.55 -2.13 10.25
N GLN A 144 -21.41 -1.22 9.81
CA GLN A 144 -22.73 -1.01 10.40
C GLN A 144 -23.87 -1.67 9.60
N GLY A 145 -23.54 -2.49 8.59
CA GLY A 145 -24.51 -3.20 7.76
C GLY A 145 -25.44 -2.25 7.02
N ILE A 146 -24.99 -1.73 5.89
CA ILE A 146 -25.75 -0.75 5.09
C ILE A 146 -26.78 -1.50 4.26
N PHE A 147 -28.06 -1.18 4.41
CA PHE A 147 -29.13 -1.70 3.56
C PHE A 147 -29.76 -0.58 2.74
N VAL A 148 -30.18 -0.89 1.52
CA VAL A 148 -30.70 0.09 0.55
C VAL A 148 -31.71 -0.56 -0.38
N ARG A 149 -32.73 0.18 -0.82
CA ARG A 149 -33.63 -0.29 -1.88
C ARG A 149 -32.83 -0.49 -3.16
N ARG A 150 -32.99 -1.64 -3.80
CA ARG A 150 -32.20 -2.02 -5.00
C ARG A 150 -32.31 -0.97 -6.10
N GLU A 151 -33.53 -0.51 -6.39
CA GLU A 151 -33.79 0.57 -7.37
C GLU A 151 -33.02 1.87 -7.08
N VAL A 152 -32.83 2.21 -5.80
CA VAL A 152 -32.08 3.41 -5.40
C VAL A 152 -30.59 3.17 -5.57
N PHE A 153 -30.09 1.98 -5.23
CA PHE A 153 -28.70 1.61 -5.42
C PHE A 153 -28.31 1.65 -6.90
N GLU A 154 -29.14 1.08 -7.77
CA GLU A 154 -28.99 1.09 -9.23
C GLU A 154 -29.02 2.52 -9.78
N ARG A 155 -30.01 3.33 -9.39
CA ARG A 155 -30.13 4.74 -9.79
C ARG A 155 -28.92 5.58 -9.38
N LEU A 156 -28.31 5.27 -8.24
CA LEU A 156 -27.11 5.96 -7.76
C LEU A 156 -25.83 5.49 -8.47
N GLY A 157 -25.87 4.40 -9.25
CA GLY A 157 -24.70 3.82 -9.90
C GLY A 157 -23.79 3.03 -8.95
N GLY A 158 -24.35 2.51 -7.86
CA GLY A 158 -23.63 1.69 -6.88
C GLY A 158 -22.56 2.42 -6.07
N TYR A 159 -21.58 1.68 -5.54
CA TYR A 159 -20.41 2.23 -4.84
C TYR A 159 -19.40 2.81 -5.82
N ARG A 160 -18.74 3.92 -5.47
CA ARG A 160 -17.55 4.35 -6.21
C ARG A 160 -16.38 3.42 -5.89
N GLU A 161 -15.58 3.07 -6.90
CA GLU A 161 -14.35 2.28 -6.77
C GLU A 161 -13.22 3.12 -6.16
N LEU A 162 -13.43 3.58 -4.92
CA LEU A 162 -12.44 4.31 -4.14
C LEU A 162 -11.54 3.33 -3.38
N ALA A 163 -10.27 3.72 -3.18
CA ALA A 163 -9.32 2.95 -2.37
C ALA A 163 -9.69 2.93 -0.87
N LEU A 164 -10.44 3.93 -0.40
CA LEU A 164 -10.97 4.03 0.96
C LEU A 164 -12.16 5.00 0.97
N MET A 165 -13.07 4.83 1.94
CA MET A 165 -14.24 5.68 2.18
C MET A 165 -15.36 5.52 1.13
N GLU A 166 -15.37 4.41 0.40
CA GLU A 166 -16.44 4.04 -0.52
C GLU A 166 -17.81 4.02 0.18
N ASP A 167 -17.89 3.53 1.42
CA ASP A 167 -19.14 3.54 2.20
C ASP A 167 -19.61 4.96 2.53
N VAL A 168 -18.68 5.82 2.97
CA VAL A 168 -18.99 7.19 3.38
C VAL A 168 -19.45 8.00 2.18
N GLU A 169 -18.79 7.82 1.04
CA GLU A 169 -19.18 8.45 -0.22
C GLU A 169 -20.57 7.98 -0.67
N PHE A 170 -20.82 6.67 -0.66
CA PHE A 170 -22.10 6.10 -1.03
C PHE A 170 -23.23 6.60 -0.11
N VAL A 171 -23.03 6.60 1.21
CA VAL A 171 -24.04 7.10 2.14
C VAL A 171 -24.30 8.60 1.96
N ARG A 172 -23.28 9.40 1.62
CA ARG A 172 -23.50 10.82 1.28
C ARG A 172 -24.39 11.00 0.05
N ARG A 173 -24.28 10.14 -0.96
CA ARG A 173 -25.20 10.14 -2.12
C ARG A 173 -26.58 9.63 -1.73
N LEU A 174 -26.66 8.54 -0.97
CA LEU A 174 -27.91 7.95 -0.53
C LEU A 174 -28.74 8.93 0.33
N ARG A 175 -28.10 9.71 1.19
CA ARG A 175 -28.76 10.79 1.98
C ARG A 175 -29.36 11.90 1.14
N ARG A 176 -28.79 12.17 -0.04
CA ARG A 176 -29.36 13.16 -0.97
C ARG A 176 -30.53 12.58 -1.76
N ALA A 177 -30.58 11.25 -1.91
CA ALA A 177 -31.64 10.55 -2.62
C ALA A 177 -32.90 10.32 -1.77
N GLY A 178 -32.80 10.32 -0.43
CA GLY A 178 -33.98 10.16 0.44
C GLY A 178 -33.65 9.98 1.92
N ARG A 179 -34.66 9.57 2.71
CA ARG A 179 -34.53 9.40 4.15
C ARG A 179 -33.79 8.10 4.50
N LEU A 180 -32.85 8.21 5.43
CA LEU A 180 -32.15 7.06 6.01
C LEU A 180 -32.74 6.65 7.36
N HIS A 181 -33.05 5.37 7.50
CA HIS A 181 -33.42 4.75 8.76
C HIS A 181 -32.20 4.33 9.57
N ARG A 182 -32.27 4.53 10.88
CA ARG A 182 -31.27 4.02 11.82
C ARG A 182 -31.94 2.94 12.66
N SER A 183 -31.58 1.70 12.40
CA SER A 183 -32.13 0.57 13.14
C SER A 183 -31.60 0.54 14.58
N PRO A 184 -32.45 0.19 15.57
CA PRO A 184 -32.03 -0.08 16.94
C PRO A 184 -31.32 -1.44 17.08
N VAL A 185 -31.47 -2.34 16.10
CA VAL A 185 -30.90 -3.69 16.10
C VAL A 185 -29.38 -3.60 16.07
N ARG A 186 -28.73 -4.40 16.93
CA ARG A 186 -27.28 -4.43 17.09
C ARG A 186 -26.64 -5.36 16.08
N LEU A 187 -25.75 -4.82 15.26
CA LEU A 187 -24.83 -5.60 14.44
C LEU A 187 -23.51 -5.73 15.21
N VAL A 188 -23.13 -6.96 15.56
CA VAL A 188 -21.94 -7.22 16.36
C VAL A 188 -20.75 -7.41 15.40
N THR A 189 -19.67 -6.66 15.58
CA THR A 189 -18.45 -6.77 14.78
C THR A 189 -17.27 -7.14 15.67
N SER A 190 -16.31 -7.90 15.14
CA SER A 190 -15.14 -8.33 15.92
C SER A 190 -14.24 -7.19 16.39
N ALA A 191 -13.99 -7.14 17.71
CA ALA A 191 -13.10 -6.22 18.42
C ALA A 191 -11.62 -6.57 18.27
N ARG A 192 -11.27 -7.69 17.62
CA ARG A 192 -9.88 -8.17 17.45
C ARG A 192 -8.94 -7.08 16.93
N ARG A 193 -9.36 -6.39 15.86
CA ARG A 193 -8.53 -5.35 15.23
C ARG A 193 -8.32 -4.14 16.18
N TRP A 194 -9.27 -3.86 17.09
CA TRP A 194 -9.19 -2.79 18.09
C TRP A 194 -8.25 -3.14 19.25
N ARG A 195 -8.25 -4.40 19.70
CA ARG A 195 -7.32 -4.89 20.74
C ARG A 195 -5.86 -4.84 20.27
N GLN A 196 -5.59 -5.12 18.99
CA GLN A 196 -4.22 -5.14 18.44
C GLN A 196 -3.58 -3.75 18.26
N HIS A 197 -4.37 -2.71 17.99
CA HIS A 197 -3.84 -1.37 17.62
C HIS A 197 -4.06 -0.29 18.68
N GLY A 198 -4.71 -0.63 19.80
CA GLY A 198 -5.10 0.28 20.86
C GLY A 198 -6.43 0.99 20.57
N TRP A 199 -7.38 0.87 21.50
CA TRP A 199 -8.77 1.33 21.40
C TRP A 199 -8.92 2.80 20.96
N PHE A 200 -8.28 3.72 21.68
CA PHE A 200 -8.41 5.17 21.45
C PHE A 200 -7.59 5.68 20.26
N ARG A 201 -6.44 5.05 19.98
CA ARG A 201 -5.56 5.42 18.86
C ARG A 201 -6.26 5.21 17.52
N ARG A 202 -7.02 4.11 17.39
CA ARG A 202 -7.81 3.84 16.19
C ARG A 202 -9.03 4.76 16.08
N MET A 203 -9.69 5.10 17.19
CA MET A 203 -10.78 6.07 17.18
C MET A 203 -10.31 7.44 16.67
N GLY A 204 -9.19 7.94 17.22
CA GLY A 204 -8.57 9.19 16.78
C GLY A 204 -8.13 9.13 15.31
N GLY A 205 -7.55 8.00 14.87
CA GLY A 205 -7.16 7.78 13.48
C GLY A 205 -8.34 7.82 12.51
N ASN A 206 -9.45 7.15 12.84
CA ASN A 206 -10.67 7.17 12.01
C ASN A 206 -11.30 8.56 11.96
N TRP A 207 -11.35 9.27 13.10
CA TRP A 207 -11.81 10.66 13.16
C TRP A 207 -10.93 11.58 12.31
N PHE A 208 -9.61 11.45 12.41
CA PHE A 208 -8.66 12.22 11.61
C PHE A 208 -8.85 11.95 10.10
N LEU A 209 -8.94 10.69 9.69
CA LEU A 209 -9.20 10.32 8.29
C LEU A 209 -10.53 10.87 7.77
N MET A 210 -11.58 10.90 8.61
CA MET A 210 -12.84 11.57 8.28
C MET A 210 -12.68 13.08 8.09
N THR A 211 -11.97 13.75 8.99
CA THR A 211 -11.74 15.20 8.87
C THR A 211 -11.00 15.53 7.59
N LEU A 212 -9.98 14.74 7.24
CA LEU A 212 -9.24 14.90 6.00
C LEU A 212 -10.11 14.62 4.77
N TYR A 213 -10.94 13.57 4.79
CA TYR A 213 -11.88 13.30 3.69
C TYR A 213 -12.93 14.41 3.53
N ALA A 214 -13.45 14.95 4.63
CA ALA A 214 -14.37 16.08 4.62
C ALA A 214 -13.70 17.37 4.10
N ALA A 215 -12.40 17.54 4.36
CA ALA A 215 -11.58 18.63 3.83
C ALA A 215 -11.16 18.42 2.36
N GLY A 216 -11.64 17.37 1.68
CA GLY A 216 -11.37 17.13 0.26
C GLY A 216 -10.05 16.42 -0.04
N VAL A 217 -9.35 15.89 0.97
CA VAL A 217 -8.11 15.13 0.76
C VAL A 217 -8.40 13.85 -0.03
N ASN A 218 -7.53 13.58 -1.02
CA ASN A 218 -7.72 12.49 -1.97
C ASN A 218 -7.86 11.12 -1.26
N PRO A 219 -8.90 10.31 -1.58
CA PRO A 219 -9.12 8.99 -0.98
C PRO A 219 -7.95 8.01 -1.08
N ARG A 220 -7.12 8.12 -2.13
CA ARG A 220 -5.90 7.31 -2.26
C ARG A 220 -4.89 7.64 -1.15
N TYR A 221 -4.78 8.90 -0.72
CA TYR A 221 -3.93 9.31 0.40
C TYR A 221 -4.44 8.80 1.74
N LEU A 222 -5.76 8.77 1.91
CA LEU A 222 -6.39 8.26 3.13
C LEU A 222 -6.28 6.74 3.25
N ALA A 223 -6.49 6.00 2.15
CA ALA A 223 -6.25 4.56 2.06
C ALA A 223 -4.84 4.19 2.51
N ARG A 224 -3.84 4.93 1.99
CA ARG A 224 -2.41 4.78 2.33
C ARG A 224 -2.13 4.93 3.82
N ARG A 225 -2.88 5.78 4.54
CA ARG A 225 -2.70 6.00 5.98
C ARG A 225 -3.58 5.08 6.86
N TYR A 226 -4.70 4.60 6.34
CA TYR A 226 -5.64 3.70 7.05
C TYR A 226 -5.15 2.24 7.10
N GLU A 227 -4.54 1.74 6.03
CA GLU A 227 -4.08 0.35 5.95
C GLU A 227 -2.95 0.01 6.94
N GLY A 228 -2.36 1.00 7.62
CA GLY A 228 -1.34 0.76 8.65
C GLY A 228 -0.07 0.08 8.15
N ARG A 229 0.07 -0.15 6.84
CA ARG A 229 1.32 -0.58 6.23
C ARG A 229 2.32 0.57 6.36
N ARG A 230 3.28 0.43 7.26
CA ARG A 230 4.55 1.15 7.12
C ARG A 230 5.09 0.79 5.75
N ARG A 231 5.04 1.73 4.81
CA ARG A 231 5.55 1.46 3.47
C ARG A 231 7.07 1.55 3.53
N SER A 232 7.68 0.44 3.17
CA SER A 232 9.10 0.39 2.82
C SER A 232 9.26 0.81 1.37
N VAL A 233 10.26 1.63 1.07
CA VAL A 233 10.64 1.97 -0.29
C VAL A 233 12.13 1.79 -0.48
N VAL A 234 12.50 1.26 -1.63
CA VAL A 234 13.88 1.26 -2.11
C VAL A 234 13.94 2.20 -3.31
N ALA A 235 14.73 3.26 -3.18
CA ALA A 235 14.90 4.26 -4.21
C ALA A 235 16.31 4.19 -4.82
N VAL A 236 16.36 4.10 -6.15
CA VAL A 236 17.60 4.16 -6.92
C VAL A 236 17.87 5.61 -7.29
N LEU A 237 19.02 6.14 -6.86
CA LEU A 237 19.50 7.45 -7.31
C LEU A 237 20.30 7.25 -8.58
N ALA A 238 19.79 7.79 -9.69
CA ALA A 238 20.38 7.60 -11.01
C ALA A 238 20.61 8.93 -11.73
N ARG A 239 21.74 9.02 -12.41
CA ARG A 239 21.93 9.96 -13.50
C ARG A 239 21.44 9.30 -14.79
N ALA A 240 20.79 10.07 -15.66
CA ALA A 240 20.35 9.57 -16.95
C ALA A 240 21.54 9.00 -17.74
N PRO A 241 21.41 7.82 -18.38
CA PRO A 241 22.48 7.23 -19.19
C PRO A 241 23.01 8.15 -20.29
N SER A 242 22.14 9.02 -20.82
CA SER A 242 22.49 10.04 -21.81
C SER A 242 23.36 11.19 -21.26
N ALA A 243 23.41 11.38 -19.95
CA ALA A 243 24.19 12.45 -19.33
C ALA A 243 25.62 11.97 -19.01
N ARG A 244 26.61 12.84 -19.26
CA ARG A 244 28.03 12.55 -18.96
C ARG A 244 28.20 12.16 -17.48
N GLY A 245 28.95 11.10 -17.21
CA GLY A 245 29.23 10.56 -15.88
C GLY A 245 30.21 9.40 -15.93
N LYS A 246 30.57 8.84 -14.76
CA LYS A 246 31.45 7.67 -14.62
C LYS A 246 32.76 7.79 -15.45
N THR A 247 33.40 8.96 -15.42
CA THR A 247 34.60 9.23 -16.22
C THR A 247 35.72 8.23 -15.91
N ARG A 248 35.91 7.88 -14.63
CA ARG A 248 36.89 6.89 -14.18
C ARG A 248 36.68 5.51 -14.82
N LEU A 249 35.43 5.06 -14.90
CA LEU A 249 35.08 3.79 -15.53
C LEU A 249 35.50 3.77 -17.01
N PHE A 250 35.11 4.78 -17.77
CA PHE A 250 35.44 4.85 -19.20
C PHE A 250 36.93 5.06 -19.47
N GLU A 251 37.62 5.84 -18.64
CA GLU A 251 39.08 5.99 -18.68
C GLU A 251 39.79 4.65 -18.44
N SER A 252 39.37 3.90 -17.41
CA SER A 252 39.94 2.58 -17.12
C SER A 252 39.67 1.54 -18.21
N LEU A 253 38.49 1.62 -18.85
CA LEU A 253 38.12 0.77 -19.99
C LEU A 253 38.78 1.20 -21.30
N LYS A 254 39.40 2.39 -21.35
CA LYS A 254 40.00 3.00 -22.54
C LYS A 254 39.02 3.14 -23.71
N ILE A 255 37.76 3.49 -23.42
CA ILE A 255 36.70 3.72 -24.41
C ILE A 255 36.05 5.09 -24.21
N VAL A 256 35.44 5.60 -25.27
CA VAL A 256 34.59 6.80 -25.19
C VAL A 256 33.35 6.49 -24.34
N PRO A 257 32.85 7.45 -23.51
CA PRO A 257 31.63 7.26 -22.74
C PRO A 257 30.48 6.70 -23.57
N ASP A 258 29.94 5.57 -23.11
CA ASP A 258 28.86 4.85 -23.78
C ASP A 258 27.58 4.84 -22.93
N PRO A 259 26.54 5.58 -23.35
CA PRO A 259 25.22 5.54 -22.71
C PRO A 259 24.62 4.13 -22.62
N ALA A 260 24.96 3.21 -23.53
CA ALA A 260 24.45 1.85 -23.48
C ALA A 260 24.97 1.08 -22.25
N LEU A 261 26.24 1.29 -21.85
CA LEU A 261 26.79 0.69 -20.62
C LEU A 261 26.09 1.25 -19.39
N LEU A 262 25.94 2.57 -19.30
CA LEU A 262 25.27 3.22 -18.17
C LEU A 262 23.80 2.78 -18.07
N ARG A 263 23.12 2.62 -19.21
CA ARG A 263 21.77 2.07 -19.27
C ARG A 263 21.72 0.61 -18.80
N ALA A 264 22.69 -0.21 -19.19
CA ALA A 264 22.77 -1.60 -18.76
C ALA A 264 22.98 -1.72 -17.24
N LEU A 265 23.91 -0.94 -16.67
CA LEU A 265 24.14 -0.87 -15.23
C LEU A 265 22.88 -0.50 -14.45
N LEU A 266 22.18 0.55 -14.91
CA LEU A 266 20.95 1.01 -14.29
C LEU A 266 19.82 -0.02 -14.39
N LEU A 267 19.61 -0.63 -15.57
CA LEU A 267 18.57 -1.63 -15.76
C LEU A 267 18.81 -2.92 -14.96
N ASP A 268 20.06 -3.35 -14.84
CA ASP A 268 20.40 -4.50 -14.00
C ASP A 268 20.23 -4.16 -12.51
N THR A 269 20.60 -2.95 -12.07
CA THR A 269 20.32 -2.47 -10.71
C THR A 269 18.82 -2.41 -10.42
N ILE A 270 18.01 -1.86 -11.33
CA ILE A 270 16.54 -1.83 -11.24
C ILE A 270 16.01 -3.26 -11.07
N ALA A 271 16.46 -4.20 -11.91
CA ALA A 271 16.03 -5.59 -11.83
C ALA A 271 16.39 -6.28 -10.49
N ARG A 272 17.44 -5.83 -9.80
CA ARG A 272 17.77 -6.29 -8.44
C ARG A 272 16.79 -5.75 -7.41
N VAL A 273 16.46 -4.47 -7.50
CA VAL A 273 15.49 -3.82 -6.61
C VAL A 273 14.09 -4.41 -6.76
N GLU A 274 13.64 -4.72 -7.98
CA GLU A 274 12.32 -5.34 -8.22
C GLU A 274 12.17 -6.73 -7.57
N ARG A 275 13.29 -7.42 -7.29
CA ARG A 275 13.29 -8.73 -6.63
C ARG A 275 13.19 -8.63 -5.11
N VAL A 276 13.26 -7.43 -4.53
CA VAL A 276 13.11 -7.23 -3.08
C VAL A 276 11.62 -7.38 -2.71
N PRO A 277 11.25 -8.33 -1.85
CA PRO A 277 9.84 -8.60 -1.58
C PRO A 277 9.21 -7.55 -0.67
N GLY A 278 7.99 -7.14 -0.99
CA GLY A 278 7.14 -6.35 -0.09
C GLY A 278 7.58 -4.88 0.08
N VAL A 279 8.28 -4.32 -0.90
CA VAL A 279 8.70 -2.91 -0.93
C VAL A 279 8.11 -2.21 -2.15
N ASP A 280 7.85 -0.92 -2.01
CA ASP A 280 7.65 -0.07 -3.18
C ASP A 280 9.02 0.28 -3.78
N CYS A 281 9.05 0.57 -5.08
CA CYS A 281 10.27 0.95 -5.79
C CYS A 281 10.18 2.39 -6.26
N ALA A 282 11.30 3.11 -6.21
CA ALA A 282 11.40 4.47 -6.71
C ALA A 282 12.68 4.72 -7.51
N LEU A 283 12.59 5.63 -8.49
CA LEU A 283 13.71 6.11 -9.27
C LEU A 283 13.82 7.62 -9.10
N ALA A 284 14.89 8.06 -8.45
CA ALA A 284 15.25 9.46 -8.31
C ALA A 284 16.25 9.81 -9.43
N TYR A 285 15.85 10.61 -10.42
CA TYR A 285 16.65 10.85 -11.62
C TYR A 285 17.20 12.28 -11.73
N MET A 286 18.26 12.43 -12.51
CA MET A 286 18.74 13.73 -12.98
C MET A 286 19.37 13.62 -14.39
N PRO A 287 19.38 14.69 -15.20
CA PRO A 287 18.75 15.99 -14.98
C PRO A 287 17.23 15.98 -15.25
N ALA A 288 16.52 17.07 -14.92
CA ALA A 288 15.09 17.27 -15.17
C ALA A 288 14.65 16.91 -16.59
N SER A 289 15.48 17.26 -17.59
CA SER A 289 15.20 17.04 -19.01
C SER A 289 15.13 15.56 -19.39
N ALA A 290 15.71 14.66 -18.60
CA ALA A 290 15.72 13.22 -18.86
C ALA A 290 14.46 12.49 -18.35
N ARG A 291 13.44 13.20 -17.87
CA ARG A 291 12.22 12.60 -17.29
C ARG A 291 11.62 11.48 -18.14
N ARG A 292 11.42 11.71 -19.44
CA ARG A 292 10.80 10.72 -20.34
C ARG A 292 11.68 9.48 -20.53
N GLU A 293 12.98 9.68 -20.71
CA GLU A 293 13.95 8.59 -20.82
C GLU A 293 13.90 7.73 -19.56
N MET A 294 13.99 8.35 -18.38
CA MET A 294 14.06 7.67 -17.09
C MET A 294 12.76 6.95 -16.73
N GLN A 295 11.61 7.56 -17.04
CA GLN A 295 10.30 6.90 -16.87
C GLN A 295 10.14 5.68 -17.79
N SER A 296 10.76 5.67 -18.97
CA SER A 296 10.69 4.51 -19.88
C SER A 296 11.50 3.29 -19.43
N LEU A 297 12.37 3.43 -18.43
CA LEU A 297 13.25 2.37 -17.92
C LEU A 297 12.60 1.51 -16.82
N ILE A 298 11.48 1.96 -16.26
CA ILE A 298 10.84 1.40 -15.07
C ILE A 298 9.39 1.02 -15.35
N SER A 299 8.86 0.09 -14.58
CA SER A 299 7.45 -0.28 -14.67
C SER A 299 6.53 0.80 -14.09
N GLU A 300 5.26 0.83 -14.49
CA GLU A 300 4.28 1.85 -14.07
C GLU A 300 4.02 1.87 -12.55
N SER A 301 4.42 0.81 -11.84
CA SER A 301 4.33 0.71 -10.38
C SER A 301 5.40 1.53 -9.65
N TRP A 302 6.48 1.93 -10.33
CA TRP A 302 7.57 2.70 -9.74
C TRP A 302 7.20 4.17 -9.56
N THR A 303 7.62 4.74 -8.42
CA THR A 303 7.59 6.19 -8.24
C THR A 303 8.79 6.82 -8.94
N CYS A 304 8.59 7.81 -9.80
CA CYS A 304 9.68 8.46 -10.54
C CYS A 304 9.69 9.96 -10.25
N PHE A 305 10.81 10.49 -9.76
CA PHE A 305 10.95 11.90 -9.38
C PHE A 305 12.35 12.45 -9.63
N GLU A 306 12.45 13.77 -9.78
CA GLU A 306 13.71 14.45 -10.04
C GLU A 306 14.52 14.64 -8.73
N GLN A 307 15.82 14.42 -8.77
CA GLN A 307 16.72 14.73 -7.66
C GLN A 307 16.89 16.25 -7.50
N ARG A 308 16.77 16.75 -6.27
CA ARG A 308 16.92 18.18 -5.94
C ARG A 308 18.16 18.41 -5.08
N GLY A 309 19.02 19.34 -5.45
CA GLY A 309 20.23 19.68 -4.68
C GLY A 309 21.44 19.94 -5.57
N CYS A 310 22.39 20.71 -5.06
CA CYS A 310 23.61 21.10 -5.76
C CYS A 310 24.70 20.02 -5.67
N ASP A 311 24.75 19.27 -4.57
CA ASP A 311 25.68 18.16 -4.36
C ASP A 311 24.97 16.83 -4.06
N LEU A 312 25.74 15.75 -3.87
CA LEU A 312 25.19 14.42 -3.60
C LEU A 312 24.46 14.35 -2.24
N GLY A 313 24.98 15.01 -1.22
CA GLY A 313 24.39 15.01 0.12
C GLY A 313 23.04 15.73 0.14
N GLU A 314 22.95 16.89 -0.50
CA GLU A 314 21.70 17.62 -0.67
C GLU A 314 20.67 16.79 -1.44
N ARG A 315 21.10 16.10 -2.51
CA ARG A 315 20.21 15.20 -3.29
C ARG A 315 19.70 14.03 -2.47
N MET A 316 20.54 13.39 -1.66
CA MET A 316 20.08 12.32 -0.76
C MET A 316 19.14 12.86 0.32
N SER A 317 19.46 14.01 0.93
CA SER A 317 18.60 14.65 1.93
C SER A 317 17.21 14.96 1.34
N ALA A 318 17.17 15.60 0.17
CA ALA A 318 15.93 15.91 -0.53
C ALA A 318 15.14 14.66 -0.92
N ALA A 319 15.83 13.59 -1.37
CA ALA A 319 15.17 12.32 -1.68
C ALA A 319 14.52 11.69 -0.44
N PHE A 320 15.18 11.70 0.72
CA PHE A 320 14.57 11.26 1.98
C PHE A 320 13.36 12.11 2.36
N GLU A 321 13.44 13.44 2.21
CA GLU A 321 12.32 14.36 2.47
C GLU A 321 11.13 14.08 1.55
N ASP A 322 11.37 13.94 0.24
CA ASP A 322 10.34 13.70 -0.77
C ASP A 322 9.63 12.36 -0.54
N LEU A 323 10.40 11.29 -0.32
CA LEU A 323 9.85 9.96 -0.03
C LEU A 323 9.11 9.94 1.32
N HIS A 324 9.62 10.64 2.33
CA HIS A 324 8.92 10.75 3.61
C HIS A 324 7.58 11.51 3.47
N ALA A 325 7.55 12.58 2.67
CA ALA A 325 6.34 13.34 2.36
C ALA A 325 5.29 12.50 1.60
N LEU A 326 5.73 11.53 0.80
CA LEU A 326 4.87 10.52 0.15
C LEU A 326 4.31 9.48 1.13
N GLY A 327 4.78 9.47 2.38
CA GLY A 327 4.29 8.62 3.46
C GLY A 327 5.14 7.37 3.72
N TYR A 328 6.35 7.28 3.15
CA TYR A 328 7.28 6.20 3.43
C TYR A 328 7.93 6.36 4.82
N GLU A 329 7.95 5.27 5.59
CA GLU A 329 8.53 5.23 6.95
C GLU A 329 9.86 4.48 7.00
N GLU A 330 10.18 3.70 5.98
CA GLU A 330 11.35 2.84 5.91
C GLU A 330 11.96 3.04 4.52
N ILE A 331 12.87 4.00 4.42
CA ILE A 331 13.41 4.46 3.15
C ILE A 331 14.84 3.94 3.02
N VAL A 332 15.13 3.25 1.92
CA VAL A 332 16.48 2.86 1.52
C VAL A 332 16.82 3.62 0.24
N LEU A 333 17.98 4.27 0.21
CA LEU A 333 18.57 4.84 -0.99
C LEU A 333 19.76 3.99 -1.40
N ILE A 334 19.87 3.71 -2.70
CA ILE A 334 21.04 3.05 -3.32
C ILE A 334 21.49 3.78 -4.59
N GLY A 335 22.73 3.55 -5.01
CA GLY A 335 23.26 4.00 -6.31
C GLY A 335 22.69 3.23 -7.51
N SER A 336 22.96 3.72 -8.73
CA SER A 336 22.49 3.15 -10.01
C SER A 336 23.45 2.16 -10.68
N ASP A 337 24.56 1.87 -10.02
CA ASP A 337 25.78 1.22 -10.51
C ASP A 337 26.10 -0.06 -9.73
N LEU A 338 25.04 -0.73 -9.27
CA LEU A 338 25.07 -1.91 -8.41
C LEU A 338 24.38 -3.10 -9.10
N PRO A 339 24.79 -3.48 -10.32
CA PRO A 339 24.02 -4.41 -11.17
C PRO A 339 23.90 -5.82 -10.56
N ASN A 340 24.82 -6.20 -9.67
CA ASN A 340 24.89 -7.50 -9.02
C ASN A 340 24.60 -7.47 -7.51
N VAL A 341 24.13 -6.34 -6.95
CA VAL A 341 23.84 -6.27 -5.50
C VAL A 341 22.79 -7.32 -5.10
N PRO A 342 23.04 -8.16 -4.08
CA PRO A 342 22.07 -9.17 -3.67
C PRO A 342 20.79 -8.52 -3.09
N PRO A 343 19.57 -8.92 -3.51
CA PRO A 343 18.34 -8.41 -2.91
C PRO A 343 18.23 -8.68 -1.39
N THR A 344 18.94 -9.70 -0.90
CA THR A 344 19.06 -10.06 0.52
C THR A 344 19.75 -8.97 1.34
N VAL A 345 20.75 -8.29 0.77
CA VAL A 345 21.48 -7.19 1.42
C VAL A 345 20.53 -5.99 1.66
N ILE A 346 19.75 -5.63 0.64
CA ILE A 346 18.73 -4.57 0.75
C ILE A 346 17.65 -4.97 1.77
N SER A 347 17.24 -6.25 1.75
CA SER A 347 16.27 -6.79 2.71
C SER A 347 16.80 -6.74 4.16
N CYS A 348 18.10 -6.97 4.37
CA CYS A 348 18.76 -6.86 5.68
C CYS A 348 18.70 -5.42 6.21
N ALA A 349 19.02 -4.43 5.35
CA ALA A 349 18.93 -3.02 5.72
C ALA A 349 17.52 -2.60 6.16
N LEU A 350 16.51 -3.07 5.40
CA LEU A 350 15.11 -2.84 5.71
C LEU A 350 14.71 -3.47 7.05
N GLU A 351 15.10 -4.72 7.30
CA GLU A 351 14.81 -5.40 8.56
C GLU A 351 15.44 -4.68 9.77
N MET A 352 16.68 -4.21 9.66
CA MET A 352 17.36 -3.46 10.73
C MET A 352 16.61 -2.17 11.08
N ILE A 353 16.19 -1.41 10.06
CA ILE A 353 15.40 -0.18 10.25
C ILE A 353 13.97 -0.47 10.76
N LYS A 354 13.32 -1.53 10.25
CA LYS A 354 11.98 -1.98 10.69
C LYS A 354 11.96 -2.30 12.18
N ARG A 355 12.95 -3.07 12.63
CA ARG A 355 13.14 -3.49 14.03
C ARG A 355 13.59 -2.38 14.97
N ARG A 356 13.93 -1.20 14.42
CA ARG A 356 14.52 -0.08 15.18
C ARG A 356 15.83 -0.46 15.87
N ALA A 357 16.56 -1.39 15.28
CA ALA A 357 17.88 -1.77 15.76
C ALA A 357 18.91 -0.66 15.50
N ALA A 358 18.66 0.21 14.52
CA ALA A 358 19.49 1.36 14.18
C ALA A 358 18.64 2.61 13.86
N GLY A 359 19.23 3.79 14.07
CA GLY A 359 18.70 5.08 13.60
C GLY A 359 19.09 5.38 12.16
N VAL A 360 20.24 4.88 11.71
CA VAL A 360 20.70 4.87 10.32
C VAL A 360 21.35 3.53 10.01
N VAL A 361 21.11 2.98 8.81
CA VAL A 361 21.83 1.81 8.32
C VAL A 361 22.67 2.20 7.12
N LEU A 362 23.94 1.79 7.08
CA LEU A 362 24.89 2.05 6.01
C LEU A 362 25.44 0.74 5.47
N GLY A 363 25.49 0.61 4.14
CA GLY A 363 26.21 -0.46 3.44
C GLY A 363 27.57 0.03 2.99
N PRO A 364 28.69 -0.38 3.63
CA PRO A 364 30.01 0.10 3.28
C PRO A 364 30.39 -0.27 1.85
N ALA A 365 31.00 0.67 1.14
CA ALA A 365 31.58 0.45 -0.18
C ALA A 365 33.11 0.30 -0.07
N SER A 366 33.71 -0.44 -1.00
CA SER A 366 35.15 -0.75 -1.00
C SER A 366 36.04 0.50 -1.19
N ASP A 367 35.48 1.61 -1.66
CA ASP A 367 36.16 2.88 -1.91
C ASP A 367 36.21 3.81 -0.68
N GLY A 368 35.64 3.39 0.46
CA GLY A 368 35.51 4.19 1.68
C GLY A 368 34.23 5.06 1.73
N GLY A 369 33.36 4.93 0.74
CA GLY A 369 32.00 5.43 0.73
C GLY A 369 30.99 4.42 1.27
N TYR A 370 29.74 4.57 0.84
CA TYR A 370 28.68 3.60 1.10
C TYR A 370 27.77 3.50 -0.12
N TYR A 371 27.36 2.29 -0.48
CA TYR A 371 26.49 2.02 -1.61
C TYR A 371 25.00 2.09 -1.24
N LEU A 372 24.70 2.03 0.07
CA LEU A 372 23.35 2.00 0.63
C LEU A 372 23.28 2.86 1.89
N VAL A 373 22.21 3.66 1.99
CA VAL A 373 21.83 4.33 3.24
C VAL A 373 20.33 4.15 3.50
N ALA A 374 19.95 3.86 4.74
CA ALA A 374 18.55 3.71 5.12
C ALA A 374 18.19 4.51 6.37
N LEU A 375 17.02 5.16 6.33
CA LEU A 375 16.49 5.99 7.40
C LEU A 375 14.97 5.83 7.52
N ARG A 376 14.44 6.17 8.70
CA ARG A 376 12.98 6.27 8.93
C ARG A 376 12.41 7.67 8.83
N ARG A 377 13.27 8.64 9.09
CA ARG A 377 12.94 10.06 9.12
C ARG A 377 14.06 10.80 8.40
N PRO A 378 13.74 11.88 7.66
CA PRO A 378 14.75 12.73 7.10
C PRO A 378 15.71 13.23 8.18
N ALA A 379 17.00 13.12 7.91
CA ALA A 379 18.07 13.56 8.81
C ALA A 379 19.06 14.40 8.01
N ARG A 380 18.67 15.63 7.68
CA ARG A 380 19.46 16.53 6.82
C ARG A 380 20.92 16.66 7.28
N GLY A 381 21.13 16.90 8.57
CA GLY A 381 22.47 17.06 9.16
C GLY A 381 23.36 15.82 9.05
N LEU A 382 22.82 14.65 8.69
CA LEU A 382 23.61 13.45 8.43
C LEU A 382 24.48 13.61 7.19
N PHE A 383 24.00 14.37 6.20
CA PHE A 383 24.63 14.51 4.88
C PHE A 383 25.41 15.82 4.71
N GLU A 384 25.46 16.65 5.75
CA GLU A 384 26.11 17.96 5.73
C GLU A 384 27.60 17.84 6.06
N GLN A 385 28.42 18.68 5.42
CA GLN A 385 29.86 18.78 5.67
C GLN A 385 30.58 17.43 5.51
N ILE A 386 30.19 16.67 4.48
CA ILE A 386 30.86 15.44 4.04
C ILE A 386 31.69 15.75 2.79
N ALA A 387 32.91 15.26 2.75
CA ALA A 387 33.79 15.32 1.59
C ALA A 387 33.39 14.25 0.56
N TRP A 388 32.29 14.48 -0.16
CA TRP A 388 31.75 13.57 -1.17
C TRP A 388 32.80 13.21 -2.23
N GLY A 389 32.90 11.92 -2.57
CA GLY A 389 33.89 11.39 -3.52
C GLY A 389 35.28 11.10 -2.94
N SER A 390 35.40 11.02 -1.60
CA SER A 390 36.62 10.63 -0.89
C SER A 390 36.45 9.32 -0.11
N ALA A 391 37.56 8.65 0.21
CA ALA A 391 37.56 7.45 1.04
C ALA A 391 37.17 7.69 2.52
N SER A 392 36.91 8.96 2.89
CA SER A 392 36.50 9.34 4.25
C SER A 392 34.99 9.46 4.43
N VAL A 393 34.21 9.30 3.36
CA VAL A 393 32.75 9.53 3.35
C VAL A 393 32.02 8.68 4.39
N LEU A 394 32.33 7.37 4.48
CA LEU A 394 31.69 6.49 5.46
C LEU A 394 32.01 6.92 6.90
N ALA A 395 33.29 7.15 7.20
CA ALA A 395 33.75 7.54 8.53
C ALA A 395 33.15 8.89 8.97
N GLN A 396 33.06 9.85 8.05
CA GLN A 396 32.43 11.15 8.29
C GLN A 396 30.93 10.99 8.56
N THR A 397 30.22 10.18 7.77
CA THR A 397 28.80 9.90 7.98
C THR A 397 28.53 9.23 9.33
N ILE A 398 29.35 8.26 9.74
CA ILE A 398 29.26 7.62 11.06
C ILE A 398 29.46 8.63 12.18
N THR A 399 30.47 9.49 12.05
CA THR A 399 30.74 10.57 13.02
C THR A 399 29.54 11.52 13.12
N ARG A 400 28.96 11.92 11.99
CA ARG A 400 27.75 12.77 11.95
C ARG A 400 26.56 12.08 12.60
N ALA A 401 26.31 10.81 12.30
CA ALA A 401 25.26 10.03 12.94
C ALA A 401 25.40 10.02 14.47
N GLY A 402 26.62 9.84 14.97
CA GLY A 402 26.94 9.96 16.40
C GLY A 402 26.56 11.32 17.00
N THR A 403 26.93 12.42 16.32
CA THR A 403 26.57 13.78 16.79
C THR A 403 25.06 14.05 16.80
N LEU A 404 24.30 13.35 15.95
CA LEU A 404 22.84 13.46 15.86
C LEU A 404 22.10 12.47 16.78
N GLY A 405 22.83 11.65 17.55
CA GLY A 405 22.24 10.61 18.39
C GLY A 405 21.53 9.51 17.58
N LEU A 406 21.99 9.24 16.36
CA LEU A 406 21.48 8.19 15.49
C LEU A 406 22.37 6.94 15.62
N PRO A 407 21.90 5.84 16.26
CA PRO A 407 22.65 4.60 16.29
C PRO A 407 22.91 4.09 14.88
N VAL A 408 24.16 3.76 14.57
CA VAL A 408 24.56 3.26 13.25
C VAL A 408 24.49 1.74 13.22
N GLY A 409 23.80 1.20 12.21
CA GLY A 409 23.90 -0.19 11.82
C GLY A 409 24.73 -0.33 10.54
N LEU A 410 25.66 -1.27 10.51
CA LEU A 410 26.40 -1.61 9.29
C LEU A 410 25.89 -2.95 8.75
N ILE A 411 25.68 -3.02 7.44
CA ILE A 411 25.42 -4.26 6.72
C ILE A 411 26.67 -4.71 5.98
N GLU A 412 26.58 -5.85 5.30
CA GLU A 412 27.66 -6.44 4.52
C GLU A 412 28.23 -5.45 3.49
N ASP A 413 29.56 -5.48 3.38
CA ASP A 413 30.31 -4.67 2.41
C ASP A 413 29.96 -5.10 0.99
N TRP A 414 29.85 -4.12 0.09
CA TRP A 414 29.69 -4.38 -1.34
C TRP A 414 30.55 -3.41 -2.16
N TYR A 415 30.41 -3.45 -3.47
CA TYR A 415 31.14 -2.59 -4.39
C TYR A 415 30.23 -2.09 -5.50
N ASP A 416 30.47 -0.86 -5.93
CA ASP A 416 29.90 -0.27 -7.12
C ASP A 416 30.82 -0.49 -8.33
N VAL A 417 30.25 -0.38 -9.53
CA VAL A 417 30.99 -0.51 -10.77
C VAL A 417 31.55 0.84 -11.19
N ASP A 418 32.84 1.05 -10.95
CA ASP A 418 33.52 2.35 -11.07
C ASP A 418 34.78 2.30 -11.94
N ASP A 419 35.28 1.10 -12.23
CA ASP A 419 36.45 0.82 -13.05
C ASP A 419 36.31 -0.50 -13.84
N ALA A 420 37.28 -0.80 -14.70
CA ALA A 420 37.30 -2.01 -15.52
C ALA A 420 37.33 -3.30 -14.67
N ALA A 421 38.00 -3.28 -13.52
CA ALA A 421 38.13 -4.43 -12.64
C ALA A 421 36.78 -4.78 -11.98
N SER A 422 36.09 -3.78 -11.40
CA SER A 422 34.76 -3.91 -10.81
C SER A 422 33.70 -4.29 -11.87
N LEU A 423 33.80 -3.76 -13.09
CA LEU A 423 32.93 -4.18 -14.20
C LEU A 423 33.14 -5.66 -14.56
N HIS A 424 34.39 -6.09 -14.68
CA HIS A 424 34.72 -7.49 -14.95
C HIS A 424 34.20 -8.40 -13.84
N ARG A 425 34.43 -7.99 -12.58
CA ARG A 425 33.96 -8.72 -11.40
C ARG A 425 32.44 -8.88 -11.40
N ALA A 426 31.69 -7.81 -11.69
CA ALA A 426 30.23 -7.83 -11.74
C ALA A 426 29.68 -8.77 -12.84
N ILE A 427 30.39 -8.92 -13.96
CA ILE A 427 30.03 -9.87 -15.02
C ILE A 427 30.32 -11.30 -14.56
N THR A 428 31.48 -11.56 -13.97
CA THR A 428 31.95 -12.89 -13.59
C THR A 428 31.22 -13.47 -12.37
N GLU A 429 30.91 -12.65 -11.36
CA GLU A 429 30.08 -13.04 -10.21
C GLU A 429 28.61 -13.28 -10.62
N GLY A 430 28.27 -12.90 -11.85
CA GLY A 430 26.95 -13.05 -12.41
C GLY A 430 25.98 -11.99 -11.92
N GLY A 431 24.86 -11.92 -12.62
CA GLY A 431 23.76 -11.08 -12.20
C GLY A 431 23.72 -9.67 -12.79
N ALA A 432 24.64 -9.34 -13.68
CA ALA A 432 24.60 -8.19 -14.56
C ALA A 432 24.39 -8.61 -16.04
N PRO A 433 23.25 -9.24 -16.40
CA PRO A 433 23.07 -9.84 -17.72
C PRO A 433 23.13 -8.83 -18.87
N ARG A 434 22.60 -7.61 -18.70
CA ARG A 434 22.66 -6.58 -19.75
C ARG A 434 24.05 -6.00 -19.90
N VAL A 435 24.78 -5.90 -18.79
CA VAL A 435 26.19 -5.50 -18.81
C VAL A 435 27.04 -6.55 -19.54
N ALA A 436 26.77 -7.85 -19.29
CA ALA A 436 27.42 -8.95 -19.99
C ALA A 436 27.10 -8.96 -21.50
N GLU A 437 25.84 -8.70 -21.86
CA GLU A 437 25.40 -8.55 -23.25
C GLU A 437 26.11 -7.38 -23.94
N TRP A 438 26.17 -6.22 -23.28
CA TRP A 438 26.90 -5.05 -23.76
C TRP A 438 28.37 -5.35 -24.05
N ARG A 439 29.05 -6.07 -23.14
CA ARG A 439 30.46 -6.48 -23.33
C ARG A 439 30.61 -7.44 -24.51
N SER A 440 29.68 -8.37 -24.65
CA SER A 440 29.70 -9.38 -25.72
C SER A 440 29.51 -8.74 -27.10
N ALA A 441 28.60 -7.76 -27.22
CA ALA A 441 28.35 -7.03 -28.46
C ALA A 441 29.56 -6.21 -28.96
N ARG A 442 30.51 -5.90 -28.09
CA ARG A 442 31.74 -5.15 -28.40
C ARG A 442 32.96 -6.05 -28.64
N GLY A 443 32.78 -7.37 -28.81
CA GLY A 443 33.80 -8.27 -29.33
C GLY A 443 34.96 -8.58 -28.37
N GLY A 444 34.74 -8.57 -27.05
CA GLY A 444 35.77 -8.99 -26.08
C GLY A 444 37.01 -8.08 -25.98
N VAL A 445 37.06 -6.95 -26.71
CA VAL A 445 38.22 -6.04 -26.83
C VAL A 445 38.54 -5.27 -25.53
N LEU A 446 37.80 -5.52 -24.46
CA LEU A 446 38.07 -4.99 -23.11
C LEU A 446 38.90 -6.04 -22.36
N HIS A 447 40.21 -6.01 -22.61
CA HIS A 447 41.24 -6.78 -21.89
C HIS A 447 41.73 -6.01 -20.66
#